data_AF-A0A1T2CG98-F1
#
_entry.id   AF-A0A1T2CG98-F1
#
_cell.length_a   1.000
_cell.length_b   1.000
_cell.length_c   1.000
_cell.angle_alpha   90.00
_cell.angle_beta   90.00
_cell.angle_gamma   90.00
#
_symmetry.space_group_name_H-M   'P 1'
#
loop_
_entity.id
_entity.type
_entity.pdbx_description
1 polymer ?
#
loop_
_entity_poly.entity_id
_entity_poly.type
_entity_poly.pdbx_seq_one_letter_code
_entity_poly.pdbx_strand_id
1 'polypeptide(L)'
;MGAKEREAFLDWHGGLQGQIFDFRREILEYCRSDVDILRKACLKFRNLLRKATGRYEEVVNAKGTVEQQIVEAIDPFDYITIASVCMGVFRTKFMEETWKVKLDGYDEWKPAKLRDGTLSIMMDGQWVSEGDLTKRTVAAKEFVSSSIAKVPSVKNTDNFSKISIQWLQWRSKKEGVVIQHALNVGEKKLPGTRYKLDGYCAETNTAYEYIRRSIH
;
A
#
# COMPACT_ATOMS: atom_id res chain seq x y z
N MET A 1 -40.32 -2.09 -24.49
CA MET A 1 -40.97 -0.81 -24.13
C MET A 1 -42.45 -0.96 -24.38
N GLY A 2 -43.26 -0.91 -23.32
CA GLY A 2 -44.71 -0.96 -23.43
C GLY A 2 -45.27 0.33 -24.05
N ALA A 3 -46.44 0.27 -24.68
CA ALA A 3 -47.06 1.42 -25.35
C ALA A 3 -47.19 2.66 -24.42
N LYS A 4 -47.48 2.44 -23.12
CA LYS A 4 -47.53 3.50 -22.10
C LYS A 4 -46.18 4.16 -21.79
N GLU A 5 -45.09 3.38 -21.75
CA GLU A 5 -43.74 3.92 -21.51
C GLU A 5 -43.28 4.80 -22.68
N ARG A 6 -43.68 4.42 -23.90
CA ARG A 6 -43.38 5.18 -25.10
C ARG A 6 -44.13 6.51 -25.14
N GLU A 7 -45.40 6.53 -24.74
CA GLU A 7 -46.21 7.75 -24.65
C GLU A 7 -45.64 8.74 -23.63
N ALA A 8 -45.30 8.25 -22.42
CA ALA A 8 -44.65 9.06 -21.39
C ALA A 8 -43.28 9.62 -21.84
N PHE A 9 -42.50 8.84 -22.60
CA PHE A 9 -41.23 9.31 -23.16
C PHE A 9 -41.43 10.41 -24.21
N LEU A 10 -42.43 10.27 -25.08
CA LEU A 10 -42.73 11.26 -26.13
C LEU A 10 -43.23 12.57 -25.55
N ASP A 11 -44.04 12.54 -24.48
CA ASP A 11 -44.46 13.74 -23.75
C ASP A 11 -43.25 14.45 -23.10
N TRP A 12 -42.36 13.70 -22.44
CA TRP A 12 -41.13 14.25 -21.87
C TRP A 12 -40.21 14.84 -22.95
N HIS A 13 -40.03 14.13 -24.07
CA HIS A 13 -39.20 14.59 -25.19
C HIS A 13 -39.80 15.83 -25.88
N GLY A 14 -41.13 15.89 -26.01
CA GLY A 14 -41.84 17.07 -26.51
C GLY A 14 -41.62 18.30 -25.62
N GLY A 15 -41.57 18.12 -24.30
CA GLY A 15 -41.29 19.18 -23.33
C GLY A 15 -39.86 19.75 -23.37
N LEU A 16 -38.94 19.10 -24.08
CA LEU A 16 -37.55 19.55 -24.27
C LEU A 16 -37.35 20.36 -25.57
N GLN A 17 -38.38 20.47 -26.42
CA GLN A 17 -38.31 21.27 -27.64
C GLN A 17 -37.99 22.74 -27.30
N GLY A 18 -36.93 23.26 -27.92
CA GLY A 18 -36.47 24.64 -27.74
C GLY A 18 -35.36 24.83 -26.71
N GLN A 19 -34.95 23.80 -25.99
CA GLN A 19 -33.74 23.87 -25.16
C GLN A 19 -32.48 23.82 -26.04
N ILE A 20 -31.59 24.80 -25.88
CA ILE A 20 -30.27 24.78 -26.53
C ILE A 20 -29.36 23.85 -25.75
N PHE A 21 -29.06 22.69 -26.35
CA PHE A 21 -28.12 21.73 -25.79
C PHE A 21 -26.68 22.17 -26.10
N ASP A 22 -25.97 22.65 -25.08
CA ASP A 22 -24.55 22.99 -25.17
C ASP A 22 -23.70 21.74 -24.91
N PHE A 23 -23.32 21.04 -25.97
CA PHE A 23 -22.56 19.80 -25.87
C PHE A 23 -21.27 19.95 -25.04
N ARG A 24 -20.60 21.11 -25.08
CA ARG A 24 -19.34 21.30 -24.33
C ARG A 24 -19.59 21.37 -22.83
N ARG A 25 -20.67 22.03 -22.40
CA ARG A 25 -21.04 22.11 -20.99
C ARG A 25 -21.49 20.75 -20.47
N GLU A 26 -22.37 20.10 -21.21
CA GLU A 26 -23.02 18.85 -20.80
C GLU A 26 -22.01 17.69 -20.69
N ILE A 27 -21.10 17.56 -21.66
CA ILE A 27 -20.05 16.52 -21.60
C ILE A 27 -19.06 16.77 -20.46
N LEU A 28 -18.77 18.04 -20.15
CA LEU A 28 -17.88 18.40 -19.05
C LEU A 28 -18.51 18.06 -17.70
N GLU A 29 -19.78 18.41 -17.51
CA GLU A 29 -20.55 18.10 -16.31
C GLU A 29 -20.69 16.60 -16.09
N TYR A 30 -21.02 15.85 -17.16
CA TYR A 30 -21.06 14.40 -17.14
C TYR A 30 -19.72 13.79 -16.73
N CYS A 31 -18.62 14.17 -17.39
CA CYS A 31 -17.28 13.65 -17.08
C CYS A 31 -16.86 13.95 -15.64
N ARG A 32 -17.20 15.14 -15.11
CA ARG A 32 -16.92 15.49 -13.71
C ARG A 32 -17.72 14.63 -12.74
N SER A 33 -19.00 14.42 -13.03
CA SER A 33 -19.88 13.57 -12.23
C SER A 33 -19.37 12.12 -12.19
N ASP A 34 -19.03 11.55 -13.35
CA ASP A 34 -18.53 10.18 -13.47
C ASP A 34 -17.24 9.98 -12.67
N VAL A 35 -16.27 10.89 -12.82
CA VAL A 35 -15.01 10.82 -12.05
C VAL A 35 -15.26 10.97 -10.55
N ASP A 36 -16.20 11.82 -10.14
CA ASP A 36 -16.54 11.99 -8.72
C ASP A 36 -17.21 10.73 -8.13
N ILE A 37 -18.12 10.11 -8.87
CA ILE A 37 -18.77 8.85 -8.49
C ILE A 37 -17.72 7.75 -8.36
N LEU A 38 -16.83 7.60 -9.35
CA LEU A 38 -15.74 6.62 -9.32
C LEU A 38 -14.82 6.86 -8.13
N ARG A 39 -14.42 8.11 -7.88
CA ARG A 39 -13.60 8.48 -6.72
C ARG A 39 -14.27 8.07 -5.40
N LYS A 40 -15.57 8.40 -5.23
CA LYS A 40 -16.33 8.06 -4.03
C LYS A 40 -16.43 6.55 -3.83
N ALA A 41 -16.72 5.80 -4.89
CA ALA A 41 -16.77 4.34 -4.86
C ALA A 41 -15.42 3.74 -4.46
N CYS A 42 -14.32 4.21 -5.08
CA CYS A 42 -12.95 3.79 -4.77
C CYS A 42 -12.57 4.06 -3.31
N LEU A 43 -12.89 5.25 -2.78
CA LEU A 43 -12.66 5.59 -1.38
C LEU A 43 -13.46 4.70 -0.44
N LYS A 44 -14.73 4.42 -0.77
CA LYS A 44 -15.55 3.51 0.03
C LYS A 44 -14.99 2.09 0.02
N PHE A 45 -14.59 1.58 -1.13
CA PHE A 45 -13.96 0.26 -1.27
C PHE A 45 -12.67 0.16 -0.45
N ARG A 46 -11.77 1.14 -0.57
CA ARG A 46 -10.55 1.24 0.24
C ARG A 46 -10.83 1.21 1.73
N ASN A 47 -11.79 2.00 2.19
CA ASN A 47 -12.14 2.07 3.60
C ASN A 47 -12.71 0.76 4.12
N LEU A 48 -13.60 0.12 3.36
CA LEU A 48 -14.17 -1.18 3.73
C LEU A 48 -13.10 -2.27 3.80
N LEU A 49 -12.22 -2.36 2.78
CA LEU A 49 -11.16 -3.36 2.77
C LEU A 49 -10.17 -3.15 3.92
N ARG A 50 -9.78 -1.89 4.17
CA ARG A 50 -8.88 -1.57 5.28
C ARG A 50 -9.49 -1.93 6.63
N LYS A 51 -10.78 -1.65 6.84
CA LYS A 51 -11.49 -2.04 8.07
C LYS A 51 -11.60 -3.55 8.25
N ALA A 52 -11.79 -4.29 7.16
CA ALA A 52 -11.94 -5.74 7.21
C ALA A 52 -10.60 -6.47 7.40
N THR A 53 -9.48 -5.86 7.01
CA THR A 53 -8.16 -6.51 7.01
C THR A 53 -7.19 -5.95 8.04
N GLY A 54 -7.35 -4.70 8.46
CA GLY A 54 -6.50 -4.08 9.46
C GLY A 54 -6.90 -4.39 10.88
N ARG A 55 -6.01 -4.05 11.81
CA ARG A 55 -6.24 -4.09 13.25
C ARG A 55 -6.39 -2.66 13.77
N TYR A 56 -7.16 -2.48 14.83
CA TYR A 56 -7.30 -1.18 15.49
C TYR A 56 -6.24 -1.05 16.57
N GLU A 57 -5.44 0.01 16.49
CA GLU A 57 -4.46 0.37 17.50
C GLU A 57 -4.72 1.81 17.97
N GLU A 58 -4.50 2.03 19.26
CA GLU A 58 -4.59 3.35 19.87
C GLU A 58 -3.29 4.11 19.63
N VAL A 59 -3.38 5.24 18.93
CA VAL A 59 -2.25 6.07 18.59
C VAL A 59 -2.42 7.43 19.24
N VAL A 60 -1.37 7.89 19.92
CA VAL A 60 -1.33 9.22 20.52
C VAL A 60 -0.97 10.23 19.44
N ASN A 61 -1.90 11.12 19.13
CA ASN A 61 -1.66 12.19 18.17
C ASN A 61 -0.68 13.23 18.71
N ALA A 62 -0.16 14.07 17.81
CA ALA A 62 0.74 15.19 18.14
C ALA A 62 0.14 16.19 19.16
N LYS A 63 -1.18 16.13 19.40
CA LYS A 63 -1.91 16.93 20.39
C LYS A 63 -2.14 16.22 21.73
N GLY A 64 -1.57 15.02 21.93
CA GLY A 64 -1.74 14.22 23.14
C GLY A 64 -3.09 13.51 23.26
N THR A 65 -3.90 13.50 22.19
CA THR A 65 -5.20 12.81 22.17
C THR A 65 -5.03 11.38 21.66
N VAL A 66 -5.71 10.42 22.30
CA VAL A 66 -5.74 9.03 21.86
C VAL A 66 -6.78 8.89 20.74
N GLU A 67 -6.35 8.45 19.56
CA GLU A 67 -7.24 8.12 18.44
C GLU A 67 -7.05 6.68 17.99
N GLN A 68 -8.13 6.04 17.57
CA GLN A 68 -8.06 4.69 17.00
C GLN A 68 -7.67 4.76 15.53
N GLN A 69 -6.55 4.14 15.19
CA GLN A 69 -6.06 4.05 13.83
C GLN A 69 -6.07 2.60 13.35
N ILE A 70 -6.37 2.41 12.07
CA ILE A 70 -6.31 1.10 11.42
C ILE A 70 -4.89 0.87 10.92
N VAL A 71 -4.19 -0.08 11.54
CA VAL A 71 -2.83 -0.52 11.19
C VAL A 71 -2.83 -1.87 10.48
N GLU A 72 -1.73 -2.20 9.79
CA GLU A 72 -1.54 -3.48 9.07
C GLU A 72 -2.67 -3.88 8.12
N ALA A 73 -3.38 -2.87 7.62
CA ALA A 73 -4.45 -3.02 6.67
C ALA A 73 -3.91 -3.18 5.26
N ILE A 74 -4.64 -3.92 4.45
CA ILE A 74 -4.32 -4.07 3.02
C ILE A 74 -4.96 -2.91 2.28
N ASP A 75 -4.16 -2.19 1.49
CA ASP A 75 -4.68 -1.20 0.56
C ASP A 75 -5.04 -1.89 -0.77
N PRO A 76 -6.30 -1.82 -1.24
CA PRO A 76 -6.65 -2.39 -2.52
C PRO A 76 -5.89 -1.77 -3.70
N PHE A 77 -5.45 -0.52 -3.56
CA PHE A 77 -4.79 0.22 -4.65
C PHE A 77 -3.27 0.01 -4.71
N ASP A 78 -2.70 -0.75 -3.76
CA ASP A 78 -1.35 -1.30 -3.90
C ASP A 78 -1.29 -2.45 -4.93
N TYR A 79 -2.45 -2.91 -5.40
CA TYR A 79 -2.61 -3.98 -6.36
C TYR A 79 -3.33 -3.49 -7.62
N ILE A 80 -2.93 -4.01 -8.77
CA ILE A 80 -3.46 -3.57 -10.07
C ILE A 80 -4.89 -4.10 -10.31
N THR A 81 -5.20 -5.30 -9.81
CA THR A 81 -6.48 -5.98 -10.04
C THR A 81 -7.14 -6.45 -8.75
N ILE A 82 -8.46 -6.57 -8.76
CA ILE A 82 -9.21 -7.15 -7.63
C ILE A 82 -8.73 -8.57 -7.30
N ALA A 83 -8.42 -9.40 -8.31
CA ALA A 83 -7.88 -10.73 -8.09
C ALA A 83 -6.54 -10.69 -7.31
N SER A 84 -5.65 -9.76 -7.65
CA SER A 84 -4.41 -9.56 -6.90
C SER A 84 -4.63 -9.04 -5.48
N VAL A 85 -5.66 -8.21 -5.25
CA VAL A 85 -6.09 -7.80 -3.89
C VAL A 85 -6.55 -9.02 -3.10
N CYS A 86 -7.46 -9.83 -3.65
CA CYS A 86 -7.97 -11.03 -2.99
C CYS A 86 -6.83 -11.99 -2.63
N MET A 87 -5.86 -12.17 -3.53
CA MET A 87 -4.69 -12.99 -3.25
C MET A 87 -3.78 -12.35 -2.18
N GLY A 88 -3.63 -11.02 -2.17
CA GLY A 88 -2.97 -10.28 -1.10
C GLY A 88 -3.62 -10.58 0.25
N VAL A 89 -4.94 -10.41 0.35
CA VAL A 89 -5.77 -10.71 1.52
C VAL A 89 -5.57 -12.15 1.98
N PHE A 90 -5.66 -13.11 1.07
CA PHE A 90 -5.49 -14.52 1.39
C PHE A 90 -4.10 -14.81 1.97
N ARG A 91 -3.04 -14.34 1.31
CA ARG A 91 -1.66 -14.54 1.75
C ARG A 91 -1.35 -13.91 3.11
N THR A 92 -1.88 -12.74 3.39
CA THR A 92 -1.55 -12.04 4.64
C THR A 92 -2.41 -12.49 5.80
N LYS A 93 -3.71 -12.77 5.59
CA LYS A 93 -4.69 -12.98 6.67
C LYS A 93 -5.06 -14.44 6.92
N PHE A 94 -4.99 -15.28 5.90
CA PHE A 94 -5.51 -16.64 5.97
C PHE A 94 -4.41 -17.70 5.82
N MET A 95 -3.33 -17.39 5.11
CA MET A 95 -2.25 -18.35 4.91
C MET A 95 -1.44 -18.54 6.18
N GLU A 96 -1.26 -19.81 6.55
CA GLU A 96 -0.30 -20.22 7.56
C GLU A 96 1.01 -20.61 6.87
N GLU A 97 2.11 -20.03 7.32
CA GLU A 97 3.45 -20.38 6.88
C GLU A 97 4.12 -21.24 7.95
N THR A 98 4.83 -22.28 7.52
CA THR A 98 5.66 -23.11 8.40
C THR A 98 7.07 -22.53 8.44
N TRP A 99 7.54 -22.28 9.65
CA TRP A 99 8.85 -21.70 9.94
C TRP A 99 9.60 -22.59 10.93
N LYS A 100 10.90 -22.36 11.06
CA LYS A 100 11.71 -22.82 12.19
C LYS A 100 12.42 -21.62 12.78
N VAL A 101 12.52 -21.60 14.10
CA VAL A 101 13.08 -20.47 14.85
C VAL A 101 14.16 -20.95 15.80
N LYS A 102 15.18 -20.13 16.00
CA LYS A 102 16.20 -20.32 17.05
C LYS A 102 15.92 -19.30 18.14
N LEU A 103 15.71 -19.77 19.36
CA LEU A 103 15.49 -18.92 20.54
C LEU A 103 16.84 -18.60 21.19
N ASP A 104 16.95 -17.41 21.78
CA ASP A 104 18.13 -17.06 22.57
C ASP A 104 18.32 -18.03 23.74
N GLY A 105 19.53 -18.59 23.86
CA GLY A 105 19.90 -19.58 24.87
C GLY A 105 19.64 -21.05 24.50
N TYR A 106 19.13 -21.34 23.29
CA TYR A 106 19.00 -22.69 22.76
C TYR A 106 19.77 -22.85 21.46
N ASP A 107 20.49 -23.97 21.32
CA ASP A 107 21.17 -24.28 20.05
C ASP A 107 20.27 -24.95 19.02
N GLU A 108 19.16 -25.51 19.46
CA GLU A 108 18.21 -26.21 18.61
C GLU A 108 17.20 -25.29 17.94
N TRP A 109 16.87 -25.63 16.69
CA TRP A 109 15.74 -25.05 15.97
C TRP A 109 14.43 -25.63 16.47
N LYS A 110 13.46 -24.77 16.80
CA LYS A 110 12.10 -25.16 17.17
C LYS A 110 11.12 -24.91 16.01
N PRO A 111 10.13 -25.78 15.79
CA PRO A 111 9.07 -25.53 14.81
C PRO A 111 8.28 -24.28 15.18
N ALA A 112 7.94 -23.48 14.17
CA ALA A 112 7.14 -22.28 14.28
C ALA A 112 6.10 -22.23 13.16
N LYS A 113 5.02 -21.48 13.39
CA LYS A 113 4.03 -21.13 12.38
C LYS A 113 3.75 -19.65 12.42
N LEU A 114 3.62 -19.04 11.26
CA LEU A 114 3.30 -17.62 11.11
C LEU A 114 1.94 -17.49 10.44
N ARG A 115 1.01 -16.79 11.09
CA ARG A 115 -0.32 -16.52 10.55
C ARG A 115 -0.78 -15.13 10.96
N ASP A 116 -1.20 -14.33 9.98
CA ASP A 116 -1.64 -12.94 10.19
C ASP A 116 -0.67 -12.11 11.05
N GLY A 117 0.61 -12.14 10.69
CA GLY A 117 1.67 -11.44 11.42
C GLY A 117 2.03 -12.03 12.79
N THR A 118 1.25 -12.99 13.30
CA THR A 118 1.47 -13.62 14.60
C THR A 118 2.32 -14.87 14.45
N LEU A 119 3.50 -14.85 15.06
CA LEU A 119 4.40 -16.00 15.11
C LEU A 119 4.05 -16.86 16.34
N SER A 120 3.79 -18.15 16.13
CA SER A 120 3.61 -19.13 17.20
C SER A 120 4.73 -20.17 17.16
N ILE A 121 5.30 -20.49 18.31
CA ILE A 121 6.45 -21.38 18.46
C ILE A 121 6.02 -22.61 19.25
N MET A 122 6.44 -23.79 18.83
CA MET A 122 6.18 -25.04 19.55
C MET A 122 7.12 -25.17 20.74
N MET A 123 6.57 -25.15 21.95
CA MET A 123 7.29 -25.33 23.22
C MET A 123 6.57 -26.38 24.06
N ASP A 124 7.30 -27.40 24.51
CA ASP A 124 6.81 -28.45 25.42
C ASP A 124 5.45 -29.08 24.98
N GLY A 125 5.25 -29.23 23.67
CA GLY A 125 4.03 -29.78 23.07
C GLY A 125 2.87 -28.80 22.89
N GLN A 126 3.05 -27.51 23.21
CA GLN A 126 2.06 -26.45 23.04
C GLN A 126 2.55 -25.33 22.12
N TRP A 127 1.63 -24.68 21.41
CA TRP A 127 1.92 -23.52 20.59
C TRP A 127 1.80 -22.25 21.42
N VAL A 128 2.89 -21.51 21.56
CA VAL A 128 2.96 -20.25 22.32
C VAL A 128 3.21 -19.09 21.36
N SER A 129 2.49 -17.98 21.51
CA SER A 129 2.69 -16.79 20.67
C SER A 129 3.99 -16.06 21.04
N GLU A 130 4.63 -15.39 20.08
CA GLU A 130 5.85 -14.60 20.34
C GLU A 130 5.64 -13.53 21.41
N GLY A 131 4.45 -12.91 21.48
CA GLY A 131 4.11 -11.89 22.47
C GLY A 131 3.98 -12.43 23.91
N ASP A 132 3.67 -13.71 24.07
CA ASP A 132 3.53 -14.36 25.38
C ASP A 132 4.85 -14.96 25.89
N LEU A 133 5.95 -14.80 25.14
CA LEU A 133 7.28 -15.24 25.56
C LEU A 133 7.78 -14.35 26.70
N THR A 134 7.50 -14.78 27.93
CA THR A 134 7.77 -14.03 29.16
C THR A 134 9.24 -13.62 29.40
N LYS A 135 10.23 -14.25 28.73
CA LYS A 135 11.68 -13.97 28.93
C LYS A 135 12.59 -14.22 27.71
N ARG A 136 12.06 -14.49 26.52
CA ARG A 136 12.87 -15.06 25.42
C ARG A 136 12.60 -14.36 24.10
N THR A 137 13.66 -14.11 23.35
CA THR A 137 13.63 -13.48 22.04
C THR A 137 14.03 -14.46 20.94
N VAL A 138 13.49 -14.25 19.74
CA VAL A 138 13.82 -15.04 18.55
C VAL A 138 15.14 -14.52 17.97
N ALA A 139 16.19 -15.32 18.06
CA ALA A 139 17.53 -15.00 17.56
C ALA A 139 17.61 -15.09 16.03
N ALA A 140 16.94 -16.09 15.46
CA ALA A 140 16.88 -16.32 14.02
C ALA A 140 15.58 -17.03 13.63
N LYS A 141 15.11 -16.78 12.39
CA LYS A 141 13.98 -17.49 11.79
C LYS A 141 14.29 -17.90 10.36
N GLU A 142 13.85 -19.08 9.97
CA GLU A 142 14.01 -19.61 8.63
C GLU A 142 12.68 -20.17 8.12
N PHE A 143 12.33 -19.80 6.89
CA PHE A 143 11.11 -20.25 6.24
C PHE A 143 11.28 -21.70 5.77
N VAL A 144 10.28 -22.54 6.03
CA VAL A 144 10.29 -23.96 5.63
C VAL A 144 9.36 -24.18 4.45
N SER A 145 8.08 -23.84 4.60
CA SER A 145 7.06 -24.10 3.56
C SER A 145 5.79 -23.30 3.77
N SER A 146 4.98 -23.19 2.71
CA SER A 146 3.60 -22.72 2.75
C SER A 146 2.77 -23.47 1.72
N SER A 147 1.45 -23.45 1.85
CA SER A 147 0.53 -24.13 0.93
C SER A 147 0.58 -23.59 -0.51
N ILE A 148 1.18 -22.42 -0.70
CA ILE A 148 1.49 -21.83 -2.00
C ILE A 148 3.01 -21.63 -2.08
N ALA A 149 3.60 -21.89 -3.24
CA ALA A 149 5.02 -21.63 -3.46
C ALA A 149 5.34 -20.14 -3.25
N LYS A 150 6.28 -19.85 -2.37
CA LYS A 150 6.80 -18.51 -2.13
C LYS A 150 8.09 -18.34 -2.91
N VAL A 151 8.12 -17.39 -3.83
CA VAL A 151 9.39 -17.00 -4.48
C VAL A 151 10.29 -16.42 -3.38
N PRO A 152 11.52 -16.93 -3.20
CA PRO A 152 12.46 -16.36 -2.23
C PRO A 152 12.58 -14.86 -2.49
N SER A 153 12.49 -14.02 -1.45
CA SER A 153 12.85 -12.62 -1.64
C SER A 153 14.35 -12.58 -1.90
N VAL A 154 14.71 -12.46 -3.17
CA VAL A 154 16.03 -11.97 -3.53
C VAL A 154 16.10 -10.62 -2.83
N LYS A 155 17.02 -10.47 -1.87
CA LYS A 155 17.25 -9.19 -1.21
C LYS A 155 17.61 -8.20 -2.31
N ASN A 156 16.63 -7.47 -2.84
CA ASN A 156 16.91 -6.30 -3.63
C ASN A 156 17.61 -5.35 -2.67
N THR A 157 18.91 -5.21 -2.86
CA THR A 157 19.78 -4.26 -2.14
C THR A 157 19.50 -2.82 -2.57
N ASP A 158 18.43 -2.58 -3.32
CA ASP A 158 18.01 -1.29 -3.79
C ASP A 158 17.47 -0.48 -2.61
N ASN A 159 18.25 0.50 -2.16
CA ASN A 159 17.87 1.41 -1.09
C ASN A 159 16.81 2.46 -1.51
N PHE A 160 16.38 2.43 -2.78
CA PHE A 160 15.47 3.42 -3.36
C PHE A 160 14.12 2.80 -3.75
N SER A 161 13.06 3.60 -3.69
CA SER A 161 11.74 3.17 -4.14
C SER A 161 11.53 3.42 -5.63
N LYS A 162 10.73 2.60 -6.32
CA LYS A 162 10.37 2.86 -7.73
C LYS A 162 9.66 4.20 -7.91
N ILE A 163 8.87 4.59 -6.91
CA ILE A 163 8.08 5.84 -6.91
C ILE A 163 9.01 7.06 -6.76
N SER A 164 10.03 7.00 -5.89
CA SER A 164 11.00 8.09 -5.75
C SER A 164 11.75 8.35 -7.05
N ILE A 165 12.16 7.30 -7.78
CA ILE A 165 12.81 7.48 -9.09
C ILE A 165 11.87 8.09 -10.12
N GLN A 166 10.62 7.62 -10.21
CA GLN A 166 9.64 8.20 -11.15
C GLN A 166 9.37 9.69 -10.86
N TRP A 167 9.29 10.07 -9.58
CA TRP A 167 9.11 11.45 -9.17
C TRP A 167 10.33 12.32 -9.56
N LEU A 168 11.55 11.83 -9.34
CA LEU A 168 12.78 12.53 -9.73
C LEU A 168 12.88 12.70 -11.25
N GLN A 169 12.53 11.68 -12.03
CA GLN A 169 12.48 11.78 -13.50
C GLN A 169 11.45 12.79 -13.98
N TRP A 170 10.27 12.84 -13.35
CA TRP A 170 9.26 13.84 -13.67
C TRP A 170 9.72 15.26 -13.31
N ARG A 171 10.33 15.46 -12.14
CA ARG A 171 10.93 16.73 -11.70
C ARG A 171 12.00 17.21 -12.69
N SER A 172 12.92 16.31 -13.06
CA SER A 172 13.98 16.57 -14.04
C SER A 172 13.40 17.08 -15.36
N LYS A 173 12.38 16.41 -15.90
CA LYS A 173 11.70 16.85 -17.15
C LYS A 173 10.96 18.18 -16.99
N LYS A 174 10.30 18.40 -15.86
CA LYS A 174 9.50 19.61 -15.62
C LYS A 174 10.38 20.86 -15.46
N GLU A 175 11.48 20.72 -14.74
CA GLU A 175 12.40 21.82 -14.43
C GLU A 175 13.52 21.96 -15.47
N GLY A 176 13.63 21.00 -16.40
CA GLY A 176 14.68 20.98 -17.42
C GLY A 176 16.08 20.75 -16.86
N VAL A 177 16.19 20.19 -15.65
CA VAL A 177 17.45 19.97 -14.92
C VAL A 177 17.80 18.50 -14.86
N VAL A 178 19.09 18.16 -14.90
CA VAL A 178 19.55 16.78 -14.74
C VAL A 178 19.69 16.45 -13.25
N ILE A 179 18.86 15.55 -12.76
CA ILE A 179 18.88 15.11 -11.36
C ILE A 179 19.62 13.78 -11.24
N GLN A 180 20.74 13.78 -10.53
CA GLN A 180 21.48 12.58 -10.15
C GLN A 180 20.68 11.79 -9.10
N HIS A 181 20.51 10.48 -9.30
CA HIS A 181 19.74 9.57 -8.44
C HIS A 181 20.24 8.12 -8.56
N ALA A 182 19.67 7.19 -7.78
CA ALA A 182 20.17 5.80 -7.72
C ALA A 182 20.26 5.03 -9.05
N LEU A 183 19.27 5.19 -9.96
CA LEU A 183 19.24 4.51 -11.27
C LEU A 183 19.99 5.21 -12.41
N ASN A 184 20.82 6.23 -12.12
CA ASN A 184 21.69 6.84 -13.13
C ASN A 184 23.17 6.82 -12.70
N VAL A 185 23.73 7.96 -12.30
CA VAL A 185 25.09 8.15 -11.78
C VAL A 185 25.22 7.64 -10.34
N GLY A 186 24.11 7.29 -9.69
CA GLY A 186 24.06 6.84 -8.29
C GLY A 186 23.73 7.98 -7.32
N GLU A 187 23.40 7.65 -6.08
CA GLU A 187 23.00 8.63 -5.06
C GLU A 187 24.19 9.48 -4.58
N LYS A 188 23.96 10.79 -4.41
CA LYS A 188 24.98 11.70 -3.88
C LYS A 188 25.12 11.50 -2.38
N LYS A 189 26.31 11.10 -1.94
CA LYS A 189 26.66 11.04 -0.51
C LYS A 189 27.09 12.42 -0.01
N LEU A 190 26.54 12.86 1.11
CA LEU A 190 26.92 14.11 1.74
C LEU A 190 28.33 13.99 2.35
N PRO A 191 29.27 14.92 2.06
CA PRO A 191 30.61 14.90 2.63
C PRO A 191 30.58 14.87 4.16
N GLY A 192 31.38 13.99 4.77
CA GLY A 192 31.47 13.86 6.22
C GLY A 192 30.31 13.11 6.90
N THR A 193 29.32 12.60 6.14
CA THR A 193 28.22 11.81 6.71
C THR A 193 28.06 10.45 6.04
N ARG A 194 27.25 9.57 6.64
CA ARG A 194 26.81 8.32 6.01
C ARG A 194 25.57 8.48 5.13
N TYR A 195 24.98 9.68 5.08
CA TYR A 195 23.70 9.92 4.44
C TYR A 195 23.87 10.11 2.94
N LYS A 196 22.93 9.54 2.19
CA LYS A 196 22.80 9.65 0.73
C LYS A 196 21.51 10.37 0.43
N LEU A 197 21.54 11.24 -0.58
CA LEU A 197 20.37 11.94 -1.06
C LEU A 197 19.62 11.11 -2.10
N ASP A 198 18.29 11.13 -2.08
CA ASP A 198 17.45 10.47 -3.09
C ASP A 198 17.72 11.05 -4.49
N GLY A 199 17.84 12.38 -4.57
CA GLY A 199 18.19 13.12 -5.79
C GLY A 199 19.03 14.37 -5.52
N TYR A 200 19.97 14.67 -6.41
CA TYR A 200 20.79 15.89 -6.35
C TYR A 200 20.99 16.51 -7.73
N CYS A 201 20.81 17.83 -7.83
CA CYS A 201 21.15 18.59 -9.02
C CYS A 201 22.39 19.45 -8.73
N ALA A 202 23.48 19.20 -9.45
CA ALA A 202 24.74 19.95 -9.28
C ALA A 202 24.64 21.38 -9.84
N GLU A 203 23.89 21.57 -10.94
CA GLU A 203 23.74 22.87 -11.60
C GLU A 203 23.02 23.88 -10.72
N THR A 204 21.98 23.45 -10.02
CA THR A 204 21.16 24.30 -9.14
C THR A 204 21.50 24.14 -7.65
N ASN A 205 22.50 23.31 -7.32
CA ASN A 205 22.86 22.93 -5.96
C ASN A 205 21.65 22.54 -5.09
N THR A 206 20.69 21.83 -5.67
CA THR A 206 19.41 21.49 -5.03
C THR A 206 19.35 20.00 -4.69
N ALA A 207 19.03 19.69 -3.43
CA ALA A 207 18.75 18.33 -2.97
C ALA A 207 17.25 18.03 -3.04
N TYR A 208 16.90 16.85 -3.53
CA TYR A 208 15.52 16.37 -3.68
C TYR A 208 15.35 15.12 -2.83
N GLU A 209 14.62 15.23 -1.72
CA GLU A 209 14.30 14.12 -0.82
C GLU A 209 12.85 13.68 -1.02
N TYR A 210 12.64 12.40 -1.30
CA TYR A 210 11.31 11.83 -1.44
C TYR A 210 10.84 11.28 -0.09
N ILE A 211 10.16 12.12 0.68
CA ILE A 211 9.52 11.67 1.92
C ILE A 211 8.29 10.85 1.56
N ARG A 212 8.42 9.52 1.65
CA ARG A 212 7.27 8.62 1.66
C ARG A 212 6.53 8.85 2.97
N ARG A 213 5.66 9.88 3.03
CA ARG A 213 4.67 9.96 4.10
C ARG A 213 3.77 8.75 3.92
N SER A 214 3.99 7.70 4.71
CA SER A 214 2.86 6.97 5.27
C SER A 214 2.05 8.05 5.97
N ILE A 215 0.96 8.46 5.34
CA ILE A 215 -0.07 9.23 6.02
C ILE A 215 -0.59 8.24 7.05
N HIS A 216 -0.04 8.35 8.27
CA HIS A 216 -0.57 7.71 9.46
C HIS A 216 -1.91 8.39 9.71
#